data_AF-A0A0Q8IDX7-F1
#
_entry.id   AF-A0A0Q8IDX7-F1
#
_cell.length_a   1.000
_cell.length_b   1.000
_cell.length_c   1.000
_cell.angle_alpha   90.00
_cell.angle_beta   90.00
_cell.angle_gamma   90.00
#
_symmetry.space_group_name_H-M   'P 1'
#
loop_
_entity.id
_entity.type
_entity.pdbx_description
1 polymer ?
#
loop_
_entity_poly.entity_id
_entity_poly.type
_entity_poly.pdbx_seq_one_letter_code
_entity_poly.pdbx_strand_id
1 'polypeptide(L)'
;MKRVFVFLLIALFATIDVAPAFAQAETRVEVAQQQKRRTLFDVLFGAEPQQAPPPVQQTQPRKATPAALPPPKPQVEKAADATRLAVFGDSLAVDLAKALERFYAEDPNLVVINQGVGSSGFVRDDYFDWNKTIGEQIAADSFDLAIVIIGVNDRQEIRVNGQSYNSLTPQWTAAYQARLNDFLGQLRAARKPVIWVGLPPMSKTEYSAAMSQISALYKLAAFSGGAEYLDIYERFLGEDGKYSSQGPDVNGQNARMRKDDGIHFSTAGADKLAFYISQSIRTFYRGGGITVAVADPLLGTDAAAMLRPPYQGQGQTRLLEVAGAVVPISRAPQRAADLLIAAPQPAADMGFSLEQLMAAPIGRADAFGVGINPSETENEGQE
;
A
#
# COMPACT_ATOMS: atom_id res chain seq x y z
N MET A 1 11.79 64.27 -10.60
CA MET A 1 11.15 64.20 -11.93
C MET A 1 11.40 62.86 -12.64
N LYS A 2 11.16 61.72 -11.98
CA LYS A 2 11.14 60.37 -12.61
C LYS A 2 9.97 59.51 -12.11
N ARG A 3 8.96 60.15 -11.50
CA ARG A 3 7.72 59.53 -11.02
C ARG A 3 6.48 59.91 -11.84
N VAL A 4 6.67 60.73 -12.88
CA VAL A 4 5.60 61.17 -13.80
C VAL A 4 5.63 60.36 -15.12
N PHE A 5 6.74 59.67 -15.42
CA PHE A 5 6.87 58.88 -16.65
C PHE A 5 6.40 57.41 -16.53
N VAL A 6 6.09 56.92 -15.33
CA VAL A 6 5.62 55.53 -15.12
C VAL A 6 4.09 55.45 -15.17
N PHE A 7 3.39 56.55 -14.94
CA PHE A 7 1.92 56.59 -15.01
C PHE A 7 1.36 56.65 -16.44
N LEU A 8 2.20 56.93 -17.45
CA LEU A 8 1.79 56.96 -18.85
C LEU A 8 1.94 55.60 -19.57
N LEU A 9 2.47 54.59 -18.88
CA LEU A 9 2.57 53.21 -19.40
C LEU A 9 1.49 52.26 -18.86
N ILE A 10 0.65 52.72 -17.93
CA ILE A 10 -0.41 51.91 -17.27
C ILE A 10 -1.82 52.29 -17.78
N ALA A 11 -1.92 53.29 -18.68
CA ALA A 11 -3.20 53.78 -19.22
C ALA A 11 -3.45 53.40 -20.70
N LEU A 12 -2.85 52.30 -21.21
CA LEU A 12 -3.05 51.84 -22.60
C LEU A 12 -3.47 50.37 -22.74
N PHE A 13 -4.06 49.75 -21.71
CA PHE A 13 -4.64 48.40 -21.83
C PHE A 13 -5.92 48.23 -21.03
N ALA A 14 -6.85 49.18 -21.19
CA ALA A 14 -8.24 48.99 -20.79
C ALA A 14 -9.13 49.50 -21.93
N THR A 15 -9.52 48.58 -22.82
CA THR A 15 -10.80 48.50 -23.56
C THR A 15 -10.63 47.49 -24.69
N ILE A 16 -10.83 46.20 -24.43
CA ILE A 16 -11.27 45.26 -25.47
C ILE A 16 -12.39 44.42 -24.87
N ASP A 17 -13.57 44.71 -25.38
CA ASP A 17 -14.84 44.03 -25.20
C ASP A 17 -14.73 42.60 -25.77
N VAL A 18 -15.11 41.59 -25.00
CA VAL A 18 -15.11 40.18 -25.44
C VAL A 18 -16.53 39.81 -25.83
N ALA A 19 -16.81 39.80 -27.14
CA ALA A 19 -17.94 39.07 -27.71
C ALA A 19 -17.47 37.67 -28.17
N PRO A 20 -18.26 36.59 -27.97
CA PRO A 20 -17.88 35.27 -28.42
C PRO A 20 -18.17 35.10 -29.92
N ALA A 21 -17.14 35.08 -30.75
CA ALA A 21 -17.23 34.66 -32.14
C ALA A 21 -17.22 33.13 -32.20
N PHE A 22 -18.32 32.54 -32.69
CA PHE A 22 -18.42 31.13 -33.03
C PHE A 22 -17.38 30.77 -34.09
N ALA A 23 -16.43 29.90 -33.74
CA ALA A 23 -15.49 29.31 -34.69
C ALA A 23 -16.24 28.26 -35.55
N GLN A 24 -16.56 28.62 -36.79
CA GLN A 24 -16.91 27.64 -37.82
C GLN A 24 -15.64 26.93 -38.26
N ALA A 25 -15.59 25.61 -38.05
CA ALA A 25 -14.52 24.77 -38.56
C ALA A 25 -14.65 24.63 -40.08
N GLU A 26 -13.91 25.45 -40.84
CA GLU A 26 -13.68 25.20 -42.26
C GLU A 26 -12.81 23.94 -42.41
N THR A 27 -13.40 22.90 -42.99
CA THR A 27 -12.73 21.65 -43.30
C THR A 27 -11.85 21.86 -44.54
N ARG A 28 -10.56 22.14 -44.33
CA ARG A 28 -9.57 22.15 -45.41
C ARG A 28 -9.22 20.71 -45.76
N VAL A 29 -9.73 20.23 -46.90
CA VAL A 29 -9.35 18.92 -47.47
C VAL A 29 -8.04 19.12 -48.23
N GLU A 30 -6.94 18.60 -47.70
CA GLU A 30 -5.71 18.43 -48.48
C GLU A 30 -5.87 17.22 -49.41
N VAL A 31 -6.02 17.49 -50.71
CA VAL A 31 -5.97 16.45 -51.74
C VAL A 31 -4.49 16.16 -52.03
N ALA A 32 -3.98 15.06 -51.49
CA ALA A 32 -2.66 14.55 -51.84
C ALA A 32 -2.65 14.09 -53.31
N GLN A 33 -2.21 14.95 -54.22
CA GLN A 33 -2.12 14.62 -55.64
C GLN A 33 -0.83 13.82 -55.90
N GLN A 34 -0.93 12.49 -55.85
CA GLN A 34 0.17 11.57 -56.11
C GLN A 34 0.48 11.55 -57.61
N GLN A 35 1.44 12.36 -58.07
CA GLN A 35 1.92 12.32 -59.46
C GLN A 35 2.72 11.02 -59.71
N LYS A 36 2.07 10.05 -60.36
CA LYS A 36 2.69 8.78 -60.78
C LYS A 36 3.66 9.05 -61.94
N ARG A 37 4.94 8.74 -61.76
CA ARG A 37 5.97 8.85 -62.81
C ARG A 37 5.76 7.75 -63.86
N ARG A 38 5.76 8.13 -65.13
CA ARG A 38 5.65 7.21 -66.28
C ARG A 38 6.89 6.33 -66.35
N THR A 39 6.70 5.04 -66.61
CA THR A 39 7.80 4.09 -66.73
C THR A 39 8.24 3.96 -68.20
N LEU A 40 9.47 3.48 -68.45
CA LEU A 40 9.98 3.24 -69.81
C LEU A 40 9.10 2.26 -70.61
N PHE A 41 8.36 1.39 -69.94
CA PHE A 41 7.39 0.48 -70.54
C PHE A 41 6.18 1.22 -71.14
N ASP A 42 5.71 2.30 -70.51
CA ASP A 42 4.58 3.11 -71.01
C ASP A 42 4.92 3.88 -72.30
N VAL A 43 6.22 4.11 -72.54
CA VAL A 43 6.73 4.84 -73.73
C VAL A 43 6.93 3.90 -74.92
N LEU A 44 7.30 2.63 -74.68
CA LEU A 44 7.60 1.69 -75.76
C LEU A 44 6.37 0.94 -76.29
N PHE A 45 5.35 0.72 -75.45
CA PHE A 45 4.18 -0.12 -75.81
C PHE A 45 2.85 0.64 -75.80
N GLY A 46 2.85 1.93 -75.45
CA GLY A 46 1.65 2.75 -75.34
C GLY A 46 0.85 2.47 -74.07
N ALA A 47 0.43 3.52 -73.37
CA ALA A 47 -0.44 3.38 -72.21
C ALA A 47 -1.87 3.03 -72.66
N GLU A 48 -2.40 1.89 -72.22
CA GLU A 48 -3.82 1.57 -72.42
C GLU A 48 -4.71 2.57 -71.66
N PRO A 49 -5.82 3.04 -72.26
CA PRO A 49 -6.77 3.91 -71.58
C PRO A 49 -7.50 3.10 -70.51
N GLN A 50 -7.04 3.21 -69.27
CA GLN A 50 -7.73 2.63 -68.13
C GLN A 50 -9.03 3.42 -67.88
N GLN A 51 -10.17 2.80 -68.20
CA GLN A 51 -11.49 3.35 -67.89
C GLN A 51 -11.58 3.63 -66.38
N ALA A 52 -11.88 4.89 -66.04
CA ALA A 52 -12.12 5.28 -64.66
C ALA A 52 -13.35 4.51 -64.13
N PRO A 53 -13.26 3.84 -62.97
CA PRO A 53 -14.44 3.24 -62.36
C PRO A 53 -15.46 4.34 -62.03
N PRO A 54 -16.77 4.04 -62.09
CA PRO A 54 -17.81 5.02 -61.77
C PRO A 54 -17.61 5.55 -60.34
N PRO A 55 -17.92 6.84 -60.08
CA PRO A 55 -17.75 7.42 -58.77
C PRO A 55 -18.62 6.66 -57.76
N VAL A 56 -17.96 5.98 -56.82
CA VAL A 56 -18.63 5.34 -55.69
C VAL A 56 -19.25 6.48 -54.87
N GLN A 57 -20.57 6.55 -54.83
CA GLN A 57 -21.29 7.48 -53.96
C GLN A 57 -20.97 7.08 -52.51
N GLN A 58 -20.01 7.77 -51.90
CA GLN A 58 -19.77 7.65 -50.47
C GLN A 58 -21.04 8.14 -49.77
N THR A 59 -21.84 7.20 -49.27
CA THR A 59 -22.88 7.49 -48.30
C THR A 59 -22.22 8.25 -47.15
N GLN A 60 -22.56 9.53 -47.00
CA GLN A 60 -22.10 10.31 -45.86
C GLN A 60 -22.43 9.54 -44.58
N PRO A 61 -21.47 9.29 -43.68
CA PRO A 61 -21.75 8.61 -42.42
C PRO A 61 -22.81 9.43 -41.69
N ARG A 62 -23.97 8.81 -41.50
CA ARG A 62 -25.07 9.38 -40.71
C ARG A 62 -24.48 9.76 -39.36
N LYS A 63 -24.46 11.05 -39.01
CA LYS A 63 -24.06 11.51 -37.68
C LYS A 63 -24.89 10.73 -36.67
N ALA A 64 -24.25 9.80 -35.97
CA ALA A 64 -24.87 9.09 -34.86
C ALA A 64 -25.26 10.14 -33.82
N THR A 65 -26.54 10.22 -33.50
CA THR A 65 -27.01 10.99 -32.36
C THR A 65 -26.23 10.50 -31.13
N PRO A 66 -25.59 11.36 -30.33
CA PRO A 66 -24.91 10.92 -29.12
C PRO A 66 -25.91 10.14 -28.28
N ALA A 67 -25.64 8.87 -28.02
CA ALA A 67 -26.44 8.10 -27.07
C ALA A 67 -26.44 8.86 -25.75
N ALA A 68 -27.62 9.12 -25.20
CA ALA A 68 -27.74 9.73 -23.89
C ALA A 68 -26.92 8.89 -22.90
N LEU A 69 -25.99 9.54 -22.18
CA LEU A 69 -25.22 8.86 -21.15
C LEU A 69 -26.20 8.28 -20.12
N PRO A 70 -25.99 7.03 -19.67
CA PRO A 70 -26.82 6.46 -18.62
C PRO A 70 -26.81 7.39 -17.39
N PRO A 71 -27.93 7.49 -16.65
CA PRO A 71 -27.99 8.34 -15.47
C PRO A 71 -26.89 7.94 -14.47
N PRO A 72 -26.27 8.92 -13.78
CA PRO A 72 -25.23 8.62 -12.80
C PRO A 72 -25.80 7.68 -11.73
N LYS A 73 -25.02 6.65 -11.35
CA LYS A 73 -25.39 5.77 -10.25
C LYS A 73 -25.61 6.63 -8.98
N PRO A 74 -26.69 6.40 -8.21
CA PRO A 74 -26.88 7.06 -6.94
C PRO A 74 -25.65 6.86 -6.06
N GLN A 75 -25.09 7.93 -5.50
CA GLN A 75 -23.99 7.84 -4.55
C GLN A 75 -24.55 7.35 -3.21
N VAL A 76 -23.91 6.34 -2.62
CA VAL A 76 -24.27 5.86 -1.29
C VAL A 76 -23.95 6.94 -0.27
N GLU A 77 -24.98 7.39 0.46
CA GLU A 77 -24.81 8.31 1.58
C GLU A 77 -24.02 7.63 2.70
N LYS A 78 -22.98 8.29 3.20
CA LYS A 78 -22.15 7.77 4.29
C LYS A 78 -22.88 8.00 5.61
N ALA A 79 -22.82 7.01 6.50
CA ALA A 79 -23.36 7.10 7.84
C ALA A 79 -22.64 8.23 8.62
N ALA A 80 -23.36 8.90 9.52
CA ALA A 80 -22.79 9.98 10.32
C ALA A 80 -21.65 9.50 11.25
N ASP A 81 -21.65 8.22 11.62
CA ASP A 81 -20.67 7.53 12.44
C ASP A 81 -19.74 6.62 11.61
N ALA A 82 -19.70 6.80 10.28
CA ALA A 82 -18.78 6.08 9.42
C ALA A 82 -17.33 6.27 9.87
N THR A 83 -16.55 5.19 9.83
CA THR A 83 -15.11 5.23 10.10
C THR A 83 -14.41 6.13 9.10
N ARG A 84 -13.66 7.10 9.62
CA ARG A 84 -12.92 8.11 8.86
C ARG A 84 -11.50 7.63 8.60
N LEU A 85 -11.27 7.16 7.38
CA LEU A 85 -9.97 6.66 6.94
C LEU A 85 -9.22 7.79 6.23
N ALA A 86 -8.20 8.35 6.87
CA ALA A 86 -7.38 9.41 6.30
C ALA A 86 -6.15 8.86 5.59
N VAL A 87 -5.90 9.36 4.37
CA VAL A 87 -4.73 8.97 3.55
C VAL A 87 -3.77 10.13 3.48
N PHE A 88 -2.65 10.01 4.19
CA PHE A 88 -1.59 11.01 4.28
C PHE A 88 -0.43 10.68 3.36
N GLY A 89 0.20 11.71 2.81
CA GLY A 89 1.46 11.59 2.11
C GLY A 89 1.55 12.44 0.85
N ASP A 90 2.37 12.01 -0.10
CA ASP A 90 2.69 12.79 -1.28
C ASP A 90 1.73 12.52 -2.46
N SER A 91 2.19 12.67 -3.70
CA SER A 91 1.39 12.41 -4.88
C SER A 91 0.93 10.95 -5.00
N LEU A 92 1.66 9.99 -4.42
CA LEU A 92 1.22 8.59 -4.36
C LEU A 92 0.01 8.43 -3.43
N ALA A 93 -0.04 9.19 -2.34
CA ALA A 93 -1.18 9.19 -1.41
C ALA A 93 -2.44 9.73 -2.10
N VAL A 94 -2.29 10.73 -2.98
CA VAL A 94 -3.42 11.25 -3.77
C VAL A 94 -3.96 10.20 -4.75
N ASP A 95 -3.08 9.45 -5.43
CA ASP A 95 -3.52 8.36 -6.33
C ASP A 95 -4.21 7.23 -5.54
N LEU A 96 -3.67 6.88 -4.36
CA LEU A 96 -4.23 5.86 -3.47
C LEU A 96 -5.58 6.28 -2.87
N ALA A 97 -5.72 7.51 -2.38
CA ALA A 97 -6.96 8.01 -1.79
C ALA A 97 -8.12 7.90 -2.79
N LYS A 98 -7.90 8.31 -4.04
CA LYS A 98 -8.88 8.16 -5.12
C LYS A 98 -9.25 6.70 -5.39
N ALA A 99 -8.29 5.78 -5.29
CA ALA A 99 -8.57 4.35 -5.46
C ALA A 99 -9.37 3.77 -4.30
N LEU A 100 -9.06 4.16 -3.05
CA LEU A 100 -9.82 3.76 -1.87
C LEU A 100 -11.24 4.34 -1.88
N GLU A 101 -11.41 5.59 -2.31
CA GLU A 101 -12.73 6.21 -2.52
C GLU A 101 -13.59 5.38 -3.48
N ARG A 102 -13.02 4.93 -4.60
CA ARG A 102 -13.71 4.02 -5.54
C ARG A 102 -13.98 2.65 -4.92
N PHE A 103 -12.99 2.09 -4.21
CA PHE A 103 -13.06 0.75 -3.63
C PHE A 103 -14.14 0.65 -2.54
N TYR A 104 -14.30 1.69 -1.72
CA TYR A 104 -15.29 1.77 -0.63
C TYR A 104 -16.49 2.65 -0.97
N ALA A 105 -16.75 2.92 -2.25
CA ALA A 105 -17.83 3.81 -2.68
C ALA A 105 -19.20 3.35 -2.14
N GLU A 106 -19.46 2.04 -2.22
CA GLU A 106 -20.73 1.41 -1.81
C GLU A 106 -20.79 1.07 -0.32
N ASP A 107 -19.73 1.33 0.46
CA ASP A 107 -19.71 1.05 1.89
C ASP A 107 -20.23 2.27 2.68
N PRO A 108 -21.43 2.22 3.28
CA PRO A 108 -21.96 3.37 4.02
C PRO A 108 -21.17 3.68 5.30
N ASN A 109 -20.39 2.73 5.82
CA ASN A 109 -19.77 2.81 7.14
C ASN A 109 -18.29 3.21 7.10
N LEU A 110 -17.77 3.55 5.92
CA LEU A 110 -16.41 4.06 5.75
C LEU A 110 -16.39 5.27 4.82
N VAL A 111 -15.72 6.33 5.27
CA VAL A 111 -15.41 7.51 4.47
C VAL A 111 -13.90 7.66 4.33
N VAL A 112 -13.44 7.87 3.09
CA VAL A 112 -12.03 8.12 2.79
C VAL A 112 -11.80 9.63 2.77
N ILE A 113 -10.76 10.07 3.48
CA ILE A 113 -10.37 11.48 3.57
C ILE A 113 -8.98 11.62 2.94
N ASN A 114 -8.92 12.27 1.78
CA ASN A 114 -7.65 12.54 1.11
C ASN A 114 -6.93 13.71 1.80
N GLN A 115 -5.80 13.40 2.42
CA GLN A 115 -4.89 14.37 3.06
C GLN A 115 -3.57 14.51 2.27
N GLY A 116 -3.52 14.02 1.03
CA GLY A 116 -2.31 14.00 0.22
C GLY A 116 -1.87 15.39 -0.27
N VAL A 117 -0.58 15.67 -0.18
CA VAL A 117 0.06 16.92 -0.64
C VAL A 117 1.17 16.58 -1.63
N GLY A 118 0.91 16.79 -2.92
CA GLY A 118 1.66 16.17 -4.03
C GLY A 118 3.19 16.22 -3.99
N SER A 119 3.78 17.40 -3.73
CA SER A 119 5.24 17.60 -3.71
C SER A 119 5.85 17.57 -2.30
N SER A 120 5.09 17.11 -1.31
CA SER A 120 5.54 17.07 0.08
C SER A 120 6.41 15.84 0.37
N GLY A 121 7.00 15.85 1.56
CA GLY A 121 7.93 14.85 2.04
C GLY A 121 8.33 15.18 3.47
N PHE A 122 8.98 14.26 4.19
CA PHE A 122 9.51 14.55 5.52
C PHE A 122 10.80 15.39 5.49
N VAL A 123 11.42 15.62 4.32
CA VAL A 123 12.67 16.42 4.22
C VAL A 123 12.45 17.93 4.21
N ARG A 124 11.41 18.43 3.53
CA ARG A 124 11.15 19.87 3.36
C ARG A 124 9.97 20.31 4.23
N ASP A 125 10.24 20.47 5.52
CA ASP A 125 9.29 21.00 6.50
C ASP A 125 8.89 22.46 6.21
N ASP A 126 9.78 23.22 5.56
CA ASP A 126 9.51 24.57 5.04
C ASP A 126 8.50 24.59 3.88
N TYR A 127 8.37 23.49 3.13
CA TYR A 127 7.33 23.33 2.12
C TYR A 127 6.03 22.80 2.72
N PHE A 128 6.11 21.72 3.49
CA PHE A 128 4.97 21.16 4.20
C PHE A 128 5.42 20.38 5.43
N ASP A 129 4.98 20.84 6.60
CA ASP A 129 5.35 20.23 7.88
C ASP A 129 4.35 19.13 8.27
N TRP A 130 4.71 17.88 7.97
CA TRP A 130 3.92 16.71 8.32
C TRP A 130 3.80 16.47 9.83
N ASN A 131 4.82 16.82 10.62
CA ASN A 131 4.80 16.64 12.08
C ASN A 131 3.85 17.63 12.75
N LYS A 132 3.84 18.88 12.28
CA LYS A 132 2.83 19.86 12.70
C LYS A 132 1.43 19.44 12.25
N THR A 133 1.28 19.09 10.97
CA THR A 133 -0.03 18.77 10.38
C THR A 133 -0.67 17.58 11.08
N ILE A 134 0.07 16.50 11.35
CA ILE A 134 -0.51 15.33 12.00
C ILE A 134 -0.99 15.64 13.42
N GLY A 135 -0.25 16.46 14.16
CA GLY A 135 -0.67 16.95 15.48
C GLY A 135 -1.97 17.75 15.41
N GLU A 136 -2.13 18.61 14.41
CA GLU A 136 -3.37 19.37 14.17
C GLU A 136 -4.54 18.45 13.81
N GLN A 137 -4.32 17.46 12.93
CA GLN A 137 -5.36 16.50 12.53
C GLN A 137 -5.81 15.59 13.68
N ILE A 138 -4.87 15.20 14.55
CA ILE A 138 -5.15 14.46 15.79
C ILE A 138 -5.96 15.33 16.76
N ALA A 139 -5.53 16.59 16.98
CA ALA A 139 -6.20 17.51 17.90
C ALA A 139 -7.63 17.84 17.45
N ALA A 140 -7.85 17.94 16.14
CA ALA A 140 -9.17 18.11 15.56
C ALA A 140 -10.04 16.84 15.59
N ASP A 141 -9.47 15.71 16.04
CA ASP A 141 -10.06 14.36 15.94
C ASP A 141 -10.67 14.13 14.56
N SER A 142 -9.92 14.38 13.49
CA SER A 142 -10.46 14.43 12.12
C SER A 142 -10.53 13.08 11.41
N PHE A 143 -9.92 12.03 11.98
CA PHE A 143 -9.83 10.70 11.40
C PHE A 143 -9.73 9.62 12.48
N ASP A 144 -10.09 8.39 12.11
CA ASP A 144 -10.09 7.23 13.01
C ASP A 144 -8.97 6.23 12.66
N LEU A 145 -8.62 6.10 11.38
CA LEU A 145 -7.54 5.25 10.86
C LEU A 145 -6.66 6.04 9.89
N ALA A 146 -5.34 5.95 10.03
CA ALA A 146 -4.38 6.59 9.13
C ALA A 146 -3.75 5.58 8.16
N ILE A 147 -3.66 5.95 6.89
CA ILE A 147 -2.81 5.29 5.89
C ILE A 147 -1.76 6.30 5.45
N VAL A 148 -0.49 5.89 5.42
CA VAL A 148 0.62 6.77 5.05
C VAL A 148 1.37 6.17 3.86
N ILE A 149 1.48 6.91 2.77
CA ILE A 149 2.37 6.57 1.64
C ILE A 149 3.07 7.83 1.14
N ILE A 150 4.38 7.90 1.39
CA ILE A 150 5.17 9.12 1.21
C ILE A 150 6.63 8.77 0.98
N GLY A 151 7.36 9.64 0.30
CA GLY A 151 8.81 9.61 0.22
C GLY A 151 9.37 9.82 -1.17
N VAL A 152 8.53 9.90 -2.22
CA VAL A 152 9.03 10.08 -3.58
C VAL A 152 9.78 11.40 -3.73
N ASN A 153 9.48 12.39 -2.90
CA ASN A 153 10.17 13.68 -2.90
C ASN A 153 11.33 13.75 -1.89
N ASP A 154 11.57 12.73 -1.07
CA ASP A 154 12.50 12.81 0.07
C ASP A 154 13.96 12.51 -0.28
N ARG A 155 14.24 12.10 -1.52
CA ARG A 155 15.63 11.99 -2.02
C ARG A 155 16.21 13.37 -2.36
N GLN A 156 16.31 14.23 -1.35
CA GLN A 156 16.90 15.57 -1.44
C GLN A 156 17.67 15.93 -0.16
N GLU A 157 18.38 17.05 -0.18
CA GLU A 157 19.13 17.57 0.98
C GLU A 157 18.18 17.91 2.14
N ILE A 158 18.53 17.48 3.35
CA ILE A 158 17.82 17.86 4.58
C ILE A 158 18.56 18.98 5.31
N ARG A 159 17.80 19.95 5.83
CA ARG A 159 18.33 21.04 6.63
C ARG A 159 18.02 20.84 8.10
N VAL A 160 19.04 20.92 8.94
CA VAL A 160 18.92 20.80 10.40
C VAL A 160 19.80 21.85 11.04
N ASN A 161 19.22 22.72 11.86
CA ASN A 161 19.96 23.77 12.60
C ASN A 161 20.88 24.63 11.70
N GLY A 162 20.42 24.97 10.49
CA GLY A 162 21.17 25.76 9.51
C GLY A 162 22.26 25.00 8.75
N GLN A 163 22.45 23.70 9.03
CA GLN A 163 23.34 22.82 8.26
C GLN A 163 22.56 21.98 7.27
N SER A 164 23.20 21.67 6.15
CA SER A 164 22.65 20.94 5.02
C SER A 164 23.36 19.60 4.86
N TYR A 165 22.61 18.50 4.78
CA TYR A 165 23.16 17.16 4.56
C TYR A 165 22.56 16.53 3.31
N ASN A 166 23.44 16.01 2.45
CA ASN A 166 23.04 15.28 1.25
C ASN A 166 22.20 14.04 1.61
N SER A 167 21.25 13.70 0.72
CA SER A 167 20.35 12.55 0.90
C SER A 167 21.11 11.27 1.24
N LEU A 168 20.61 10.50 2.21
CA LEU A 168 21.12 9.18 2.60
C LEU A 168 22.54 9.18 3.23
N THR A 169 23.11 10.35 3.55
CA THR A 169 24.27 10.42 4.45
C THR A 169 23.86 10.03 5.89
N PRO A 170 24.79 9.59 6.76
CA PRO A 170 24.45 9.23 8.14
C PRO A 170 23.71 10.34 8.91
N GLN A 171 24.13 11.59 8.72
CA GLN A 171 23.50 12.77 9.34
C GLN A 171 22.09 13.01 8.79
N TRP A 172 21.91 12.83 7.47
CA TRP A 172 20.59 12.90 6.85
C TRP A 172 19.66 11.81 7.40
N THR A 173 20.15 10.58 7.48
CA THR A 173 19.38 9.43 7.97
C THR A 173 18.94 9.62 9.41
N ALA A 174 19.83 10.10 10.29
CA ALA A 174 19.50 10.37 11.68
C ALA A 174 18.41 11.44 11.81
N ALA A 175 18.54 12.54 11.06
CA ALA A 175 17.55 13.62 11.06
C ALA A 175 16.20 13.17 10.50
N TYR A 176 16.22 12.40 9.41
CA TYR A 176 15.02 11.86 8.78
C TYR A 176 14.30 10.86 9.70
N GLN A 177 15.03 9.94 10.34
CA GLN A 177 14.48 9.03 11.34
C GLN A 177 13.87 9.76 12.53
N ALA A 178 14.48 10.85 13.00
CA ALA A 178 13.91 11.66 14.07
C ALA A 178 12.53 12.22 13.67
N ARG A 179 12.40 12.73 12.44
CA ARG A 179 11.11 13.23 11.92
C ARG A 179 10.06 12.14 11.76
N LEU A 180 10.45 10.94 11.31
CA LEU A 180 9.54 9.79 11.22
C LEU A 180 9.07 9.32 12.59
N ASN A 181 9.99 9.23 13.56
CA ASN A 181 9.69 8.78 14.91
C ASN A 181 8.80 9.77 15.67
N ASP A 182 8.96 11.08 15.43
CA ASP A 182 8.05 12.09 15.97
C ASP A 182 6.63 11.90 15.41
N PHE A 183 6.51 11.82 14.09
CA PHE A 183 5.22 11.64 13.41
C PHE A 183 4.45 10.41 13.91
N LEU A 184 5.12 9.25 13.92
CA LEU A 184 4.53 8.01 14.41
C LEU A 184 4.32 8.01 15.92
N GLY A 185 5.20 8.69 16.67
CA GLY A 185 5.08 8.87 18.11
C GLY A 185 3.80 9.61 18.50
N GLN A 186 3.44 10.67 17.77
CA GLN A 186 2.21 11.43 17.96
C GLN A 186 0.97 10.56 17.71
N LEU A 187 0.94 9.81 16.61
CA LEU A 187 -0.15 8.88 16.27
C LEU A 187 -0.32 7.78 17.32
N ARG A 188 0.79 7.18 17.76
CA ARG A 188 0.79 6.16 18.82
C ARG A 188 0.28 6.73 20.14
N ALA A 189 0.73 7.92 20.54
CA ALA A 189 0.29 8.56 21.77
C ALA A 189 -1.22 8.84 21.76
N ALA A 190 -1.75 9.22 20.59
CA ALA A 190 -3.18 9.40 20.36
C ALA A 190 -3.97 8.09 20.12
N ARG A 191 -3.29 6.94 20.15
CA ARG A 191 -3.86 5.61 19.85
C ARG A 191 -4.56 5.52 18.49
N LYS A 192 -4.11 6.30 17.51
CA LYS A 192 -4.59 6.21 16.14
C LYS A 192 -3.94 5.00 15.46
N PRO A 193 -4.70 4.02 14.95
CA PRO A 193 -4.13 2.94 14.16
C PRO A 193 -3.51 3.49 12.86
N VAL A 194 -2.39 2.91 12.44
CA VAL A 194 -1.61 3.38 11.29
C VAL A 194 -1.21 2.21 10.42
N ILE A 195 -1.45 2.33 9.12
CA ILE A 195 -0.88 1.49 8.08
C ILE A 195 0.13 2.33 7.30
N TRP A 196 1.41 2.04 7.45
CA TRP A 196 2.49 2.65 6.68
C TRP A 196 2.81 1.81 5.46
N VAL A 197 2.61 2.35 4.27
CA VAL A 197 2.83 1.64 3.01
C VAL A 197 4.24 1.90 2.51
N GLY A 198 4.96 0.82 2.17
CA GLY A 198 6.27 0.90 1.52
C GLY A 198 6.18 1.52 0.12
N LEU A 199 7.32 1.97 -0.42
CA LEU A 199 7.35 2.54 -1.76
C LEU A 199 7.51 1.46 -2.84
N PRO A 200 6.84 1.61 -4.00
CA PRO A 200 6.99 0.67 -5.12
C PRO A 200 8.35 0.86 -5.83
N PRO A 201 8.77 -0.11 -6.67
CA PRO A 201 9.87 0.07 -7.59
C PRO A 201 9.61 1.24 -8.56
N MET A 202 10.67 1.96 -8.92
CA MET A 202 10.63 3.10 -9.83
C MET A 202 11.35 2.78 -11.14
N SER A 203 11.01 3.48 -12.22
CA SER A 203 11.60 3.22 -13.55
C SER A 203 13.11 3.44 -13.61
N LYS A 204 13.61 4.45 -12.89
CA LYS A 204 15.05 4.77 -12.81
C LYS A 204 15.70 3.98 -11.68
N THR A 205 16.70 3.17 -12.00
CA THR A 205 17.39 2.25 -11.07
C THR A 205 17.94 2.95 -9.84
N GLU A 206 18.68 4.06 -10.00
CA GLU A 206 19.30 4.77 -8.87
C GLU A 206 18.27 5.41 -7.96
N TYR A 207 17.14 5.84 -8.54
CA TYR A 207 16.04 6.40 -7.79
C TYR A 207 15.25 5.32 -7.06
N SER A 208 14.98 4.18 -7.70
CA SER A 208 14.38 3.01 -7.06
C SER A 208 15.22 2.53 -5.88
N ALA A 209 16.55 2.44 -6.04
CA ALA A 209 17.47 2.06 -4.98
C ALA A 209 17.44 3.03 -3.78
N ALA A 210 17.32 4.33 -4.04
CA ALA A 210 17.13 5.32 -2.98
C ALA A 210 15.79 5.15 -2.26
N MET A 211 14.69 4.90 -2.99
CA MET A 211 13.38 4.63 -2.40
C MET A 211 13.38 3.35 -1.54
N SER A 212 14.12 2.31 -1.94
CA SER A 212 14.31 1.10 -1.12
C SER A 212 15.06 1.38 0.18
N GLN A 213 16.12 2.22 0.14
CA GLN A 213 16.83 2.63 1.36
C GLN A 213 15.95 3.46 2.30
N ILE A 214 15.19 4.41 1.76
CA ILE A 214 14.22 5.20 2.53
C ILE A 214 13.13 4.29 3.12
N SER A 215 12.61 3.33 2.35
CA SER A 215 11.60 2.37 2.82
C SER A 215 12.12 1.47 3.94
N ALA A 216 13.42 1.16 3.99
CA ALA A 216 14.00 0.46 5.13
C ALA A 216 13.91 1.27 6.43
N LEU A 217 14.06 2.60 6.35
CA LEU A 217 13.87 3.50 7.51
C LEU A 217 12.40 3.51 7.96
N TYR A 218 11.46 3.48 7.01
CA TYR A 218 10.03 3.37 7.31
C TYR A 218 9.70 2.11 8.07
N LYS A 219 10.21 0.96 7.62
CA LYS A 219 9.96 -0.32 8.29
C LYS A 219 10.42 -0.30 9.75
N LEU A 220 11.59 0.29 10.02
CA LEU A 220 12.11 0.43 11.38
C LEU A 220 11.26 1.39 12.23
N ALA A 221 10.88 2.55 11.67
CA ALA A 221 10.08 3.54 12.37
C ALA A 221 8.64 3.04 12.63
N ALA A 222 8.03 2.37 11.67
CA ALA A 222 6.70 1.76 11.81
C ALA A 222 6.70 0.71 12.93
N PHE A 223 7.72 -0.16 12.96
CA PHE A 223 7.88 -1.15 14.02
C PHE A 223 8.00 -0.50 15.42
N SER A 224 8.85 0.52 15.57
CA SER A 224 9.03 1.21 16.86
C SER A 224 7.80 2.06 17.25
N GLY A 225 7.09 2.58 16.26
CA GLY A 225 5.86 3.37 16.39
C GLY A 225 4.60 2.54 16.62
N GLY A 226 4.66 1.21 16.51
CA GLY A 226 3.48 0.34 16.62
C GLY A 226 2.52 0.47 15.43
N ALA A 227 3.03 0.90 14.27
CA ALA A 227 2.28 0.96 13.02
C ALA A 227 2.45 -0.35 12.23
N GLU A 228 1.42 -0.74 11.49
CA GLU A 228 1.52 -1.83 10.53
C GLU A 228 2.32 -1.35 9.31
N TYR A 229 3.44 -2.02 9.00
CA TYR A 229 4.19 -1.75 7.77
C TYR A 229 3.75 -2.71 6.67
N LEU A 230 3.15 -2.17 5.60
CA LEU A 230 2.76 -2.93 4.42
C LEU A 230 3.84 -2.83 3.34
N ASP A 231 4.59 -3.92 3.15
CA ASP A 231 5.55 -4.01 2.05
C ASP A 231 4.85 -4.37 0.74
N ILE A 232 4.92 -3.45 -0.23
CA ILE A 232 4.32 -3.62 -1.55
C ILE A 232 5.35 -3.81 -2.66
N TYR A 233 6.65 -3.75 -2.36
CA TYR A 233 7.70 -3.62 -3.39
C TYR A 233 7.61 -4.75 -4.41
N GLU A 234 7.58 -6.00 -3.94
CA GLU A 234 7.50 -7.20 -4.79
C GLU A 234 6.17 -7.34 -5.53
N ARG A 235 5.08 -6.71 -5.03
CA ARG A 235 3.75 -6.76 -5.67
C ARG A 235 3.68 -5.92 -6.96
N PHE A 236 4.67 -5.06 -7.16
CA PHE A 236 4.79 -4.17 -8.31
C PHE A 236 6.04 -4.44 -9.16
N LEU A 237 6.75 -5.55 -8.92
CA LEU A 237 7.77 -6.04 -9.84
C LEU A 237 7.14 -6.73 -11.05
N GLY A 238 7.83 -6.65 -12.18
CA GLY A 238 7.60 -7.49 -13.34
C GLY A 238 8.06 -8.92 -13.10
N GLU A 239 7.74 -9.81 -14.04
CA GLU A 239 8.12 -11.23 -13.98
C GLU A 239 9.64 -11.44 -13.95
N ASP A 240 10.42 -10.48 -14.46
CA ASP A 240 11.88 -10.48 -14.44
C ASP A 240 12.47 -9.94 -13.12
N GLY A 241 11.62 -9.63 -12.13
CA GLY A 241 12.03 -9.07 -10.84
C GLY A 241 12.47 -7.60 -10.92
N LYS A 242 12.16 -6.89 -12.00
CA LYS A 242 12.50 -5.46 -12.17
C LYS A 242 11.25 -4.59 -12.20
N TYR A 243 11.46 -3.28 -12.30
CA TYR A 243 10.37 -2.35 -12.57
C TYR A 243 9.62 -2.74 -13.84
N SER A 244 8.28 -2.73 -13.77
CA SER A 244 7.41 -2.84 -14.94
C SER A 244 6.32 -1.77 -14.89
N SER A 245 5.99 -1.19 -16.05
CA SER A 245 4.84 -0.30 -16.20
C SER A 245 3.53 -1.06 -16.41
N GLN A 246 3.59 -2.38 -16.57
CA GLN A 246 2.46 -3.29 -16.80
C GLN A 246 2.45 -4.41 -15.75
N GLY A 247 1.28 -4.97 -15.48
CA GLY A 247 1.14 -6.12 -14.60
C GLY A 247 -0.33 -6.52 -14.44
N PRO A 248 -0.60 -7.61 -13.71
CA PRO A 248 -1.97 -8.06 -13.48
C PRO A 248 -2.72 -7.04 -12.61
N ASP A 249 -3.92 -6.66 -13.06
CA ASP A 249 -4.92 -5.91 -12.30
C ASP A 249 -5.62 -6.79 -11.26
N VAL A 250 -6.64 -6.25 -10.58
CA VAL A 250 -7.42 -6.98 -9.56
C VAL A 250 -8.16 -8.22 -10.10
N ASN A 251 -8.36 -8.31 -11.42
CA ASN A 251 -9.00 -9.44 -12.10
C ASN A 251 -7.98 -10.39 -12.74
N GLY A 252 -6.68 -10.15 -12.53
CA GLY A 252 -5.60 -10.91 -13.15
C GLY A 252 -5.32 -10.56 -14.61
N GLN A 253 -5.98 -9.54 -15.17
CA GLN A 253 -5.73 -9.09 -16.54
C GLN A 253 -4.52 -8.17 -16.60
N ASN A 254 -3.69 -8.31 -17.62
CA ASN A 254 -2.55 -7.41 -17.77
C ASN A 254 -3.04 -5.99 -18.10
N ALA A 255 -2.66 -5.03 -17.26
CA ALA A 255 -3.02 -3.64 -17.40
C ALA A 255 -1.80 -2.75 -17.10
N ARG A 256 -1.91 -1.49 -17.50
CA ARG A 256 -0.91 -0.48 -17.16
C ARG A 256 -0.98 -0.18 -15.67
N MET A 257 0.12 -0.39 -14.93
CA MET A 257 0.23 -0.16 -13.48
C MET A 257 0.81 1.21 -13.12
N ARG A 258 1.59 1.82 -14.03
CA ARG A 258 2.35 3.05 -13.79
C ARG A 258 2.05 4.11 -14.85
N LYS A 259 2.11 5.39 -14.49
CA LYS A 259 2.08 6.52 -15.45
C LYS A 259 3.41 6.61 -16.21
N ASP A 260 3.50 7.46 -17.22
CA ASP A 260 4.65 7.52 -18.15
C ASP A 260 5.93 8.03 -17.48
N ASP A 261 5.78 8.74 -16.36
CA ASP A 261 6.90 9.18 -15.52
C ASP A 261 7.60 8.02 -14.79
N GLY A 262 6.97 6.85 -14.70
CA GLY A 262 7.46 5.69 -13.97
C GLY A 262 7.51 5.84 -12.44
N ILE A 263 6.85 6.86 -11.90
CA ILE A 263 6.75 7.19 -10.47
C ILE A 263 5.32 7.03 -9.96
N HIS A 264 4.33 7.50 -10.71
CA HIS A 264 2.94 7.50 -10.27
C HIS A 264 2.20 6.23 -10.68
N PHE A 265 1.16 5.90 -9.91
CA PHE A 265 0.26 4.81 -10.27
C PHE A 265 -0.70 5.25 -11.36
N SER A 266 -1.02 4.34 -12.29
CA SER A 266 -2.23 4.47 -13.10
C SER A 266 -3.47 4.23 -12.22
N THR A 267 -4.67 4.44 -12.77
CA THR A 267 -5.92 4.04 -12.10
C THR A 267 -5.90 2.57 -11.69
N ALA A 268 -5.58 1.67 -12.62
CA ALA A 268 -5.52 0.22 -12.35
C ALA A 268 -4.43 -0.16 -11.35
N GLY A 269 -3.27 0.51 -11.38
CA GLY A 269 -2.20 0.30 -10.41
C GLY A 269 -2.59 0.74 -9.00
N ALA A 270 -3.29 1.88 -8.89
CA ALA A 270 -3.81 2.37 -7.61
C ALA A 270 -4.96 1.49 -7.09
N ASP A 271 -5.82 0.97 -7.96
CA ASP A 271 -6.88 0.01 -7.59
C ASP A 271 -6.29 -1.32 -7.08
N LYS A 272 -5.23 -1.82 -7.73
CA LYS A 272 -4.44 -2.96 -7.23
C LYS A 272 -3.85 -2.69 -5.85
N LEU A 273 -3.30 -1.48 -5.63
CA LEU A 273 -2.77 -1.09 -4.33
C LEU A 273 -3.88 -1.05 -3.26
N ALA A 274 -5.02 -0.44 -3.58
CA ALA A 274 -6.19 -0.39 -2.68
C ALA A 274 -6.67 -1.80 -2.30
N PHE A 275 -6.69 -2.74 -3.24
CA PHE A 275 -7.02 -4.13 -2.97
C PHE A 275 -6.08 -4.77 -1.93
N TYR A 276 -4.76 -4.61 -2.06
CA TYR A 276 -3.81 -5.14 -1.07
C TYR A 276 -3.98 -4.48 0.29
N ILE A 277 -4.10 -3.15 0.33
CA ILE A 277 -4.26 -2.42 1.58
C ILE A 277 -5.59 -2.77 2.28
N SER A 278 -6.64 -3.11 1.52
CA SER A 278 -7.94 -3.51 2.09
C SER A 278 -7.83 -4.70 3.05
N GLN A 279 -6.83 -5.56 2.88
CA GLN A 279 -6.57 -6.70 3.75
C GLN A 279 -6.08 -6.22 5.13
N SER A 280 -5.17 -5.25 5.16
CA SER A 280 -4.71 -4.58 6.38
C SER A 280 -5.80 -3.73 7.03
N ILE A 281 -6.60 -3.01 6.23
CA ILE A 281 -7.73 -2.19 6.73
C ILE A 281 -8.72 -3.07 7.52
N ARG A 282 -9.00 -4.31 7.08
CA ARG A 282 -9.92 -5.23 7.76
C ARG A 282 -9.51 -5.60 9.18
N THR A 283 -8.23 -5.45 9.52
CA THR A 283 -7.73 -5.64 10.90
C THR A 283 -8.29 -4.56 11.83
N PHE A 284 -8.51 -3.34 11.32
CA PHE A 284 -8.99 -2.20 12.09
C PHE A 284 -10.46 -1.88 11.86
N TYR A 285 -11.01 -2.26 10.70
CA TYR A 285 -12.35 -1.89 10.26
C TYR A 285 -13.16 -3.13 9.86
N ARG A 286 -14.29 -3.37 10.53
CA ARG A 286 -15.22 -4.48 10.26
C ARG A 286 -16.65 -4.05 9.92
N GLY A 287 -16.83 -2.86 9.36
CA GLY A 287 -18.14 -2.41 8.89
C GLY A 287 -19.03 -1.73 9.93
N GLY A 288 -18.47 -1.14 11.00
CA GLY A 288 -19.27 -0.40 12.00
C GLY A 288 -18.58 -0.07 13.32
N GLY A 289 -17.29 0.28 13.30
CA GLY A 289 -16.54 0.68 14.49
C GLY A 289 -15.16 0.03 14.57
N ILE A 290 -14.15 0.82 14.93
CA ILE A 290 -12.78 0.36 15.05
C ILE A 290 -12.65 -0.47 16.32
N THR A 291 -12.59 -1.80 16.17
CA THR A 291 -12.23 -2.69 17.28
C THR A 291 -10.72 -2.87 17.30
N VAL A 292 -10.01 -2.11 18.14
CA VAL A 292 -8.65 -2.50 18.56
C VAL A 292 -8.75 -3.26 19.88
N ALA A 293 -8.76 -4.58 19.75
CA ALA A 293 -8.12 -5.47 20.69
C ALA A 293 -7.39 -6.52 19.86
N VAL A 294 -6.09 -6.33 19.63
CA VAL A 294 -5.24 -7.41 19.12
C VAL A 294 -5.00 -8.36 20.30
N ALA A 295 -5.99 -9.20 20.58
CA ALA A 295 -5.68 -10.51 21.13
C ALA A 295 -5.20 -11.32 19.93
N ASP A 296 -3.88 -11.40 19.75
CA ASP A 296 -3.31 -12.35 18.81
C ASP A 296 -3.66 -13.75 19.35
N PRO A 297 -4.55 -14.50 18.68
CA PRO A 297 -5.00 -15.81 19.15
C PRO A 297 -3.86 -16.82 19.17
N LEU A 298 -2.74 -16.52 18.51
CA LEU A 298 -1.54 -17.35 18.48
C LEU A 298 -0.54 -16.96 19.56
N LEU A 299 -0.74 -15.86 20.30
CA LEU A 299 0.22 -15.37 21.29
C LEU A 299 0.38 -16.40 22.42
N GLY A 300 1.52 -17.09 22.44
CA GLY A 300 1.80 -18.21 23.36
C GLY A 300 1.67 -19.62 22.75
N THR A 301 1.35 -19.72 21.46
CA THR A 301 1.34 -20.97 20.70
C THR A 301 2.64 -21.20 19.92
N ASP A 302 2.87 -22.45 19.51
CA ASP A 302 3.93 -22.82 18.58
C ASP A 302 3.86 -22.08 17.23
N ALA A 303 2.65 -21.80 16.74
CA ALA A 303 2.45 -21.04 15.50
C ALA A 303 2.92 -19.59 15.59
N ALA A 304 2.82 -18.91 16.75
CA ALA A 304 3.34 -17.54 16.89
C ALA A 304 4.87 -17.47 16.75
N ALA A 305 5.60 -18.54 17.06
CA ALA A 305 7.03 -18.62 16.81
C ALA A 305 7.36 -18.82 15.32
N MET A 306 6.42 -19.39 14.55
CA MET A 306 6.57 -19.65 13.11
C MET A 306 6.07 -18.49 12.23
N LEU A 307 5.17 -17.64 12.74
CA LEU A 307 4.51 -16.56 12.01
C LEU A 307 5.20 -15.18 12.12
N ARG A 308 6.53 -15.15 12.07
CA ARG A 308 7.24 -13.91 11.74
C ARG A 308 7.66 -13.95 10.26
N PRO A 309 6.95 -13.27 9.34
CA PRO A 309 7.53 -12.92 8.05
C PRO A 309 8.73 -11.99 8.30
N PRO A 310 9.80 -12.08 7.50
CA PRO A 310 9.67 -12.24 6.06
C PRO A 310 10.24 -13.57 5.56
N TYR A 311 9.47 -14.27 4.72
CA TYR A 311 10.09 -15.17 3.75
C TYR A 311 10.71 -14.32 2.65
N GLN A 312 11.83 -13.65 2.98
CA GLN A 312 12.82 -13.27 1.98
C GLN A 312 13.54 -14.55 1.59
N GLY A 313 13.69 -14.77 0.28
CA GLY A 313 14.25 -16.01 -0.26
C GLY A 313 15.58 -16.43 0.37
N GLN A 314 15.52 -17.40 1.27
CA GLN A 314 16.49 -18.49 1.52
C GLN A 314 15.76 -19.56 2.33
N GLY A 315 14.87 -20.31 1.67
CA GLY A 315 13.94 -21.27 2.29
C GLY A 315 14.56 -22.54 2.91
N GLN A 316 15.87 -22.59 3.19
CA GLN A 316 16.50 -23.80 3.75
C GLN A 316 17.46 -23.54 4.93
N THR A 317 18.04 -22.34 5.07
CA THR A 317 19.13 -22.12 6.04
C THR A 317 18.66 -21.76 7.45
N ARG A 318 17.42 -21.30 7.65
CA ARG A 318 16.89 -20.92 8.98
C ARG A 318 16.06 -21.98 9.70
N LEU A 319 15.65 -23.05 9.02
CA LEU A 319 14.96 -24.16 9.70
C LEU A 319 15.90 -24.85 10.72
N LEU A 320 17.21 -24.79 10.49
CA LEU A 320 18.22 -25.39 11.37
C LEU A 320 18.48 -24.59 12.67
N GLU A 321 18.31 -23.27 12.68
CA GLU A 321 18.54 -22.46 13.90
C GLU A 321 17.42 -22.62 14.94
N VAL A 322 16.20 -22.94 14.52
CA VAL A 322 15.05 -23.17 15.44
C VAL A 322 15.19 -24.49 16.21
N ALA A 323 16.01 -25.43 15.73
CA ALA A 323 16.30 -26.67 16.45
C ALA A 323 17.22 -26.48 17.67
N GLY A 324 17.77 -25.27 17.89
CA GLY A 324 18.67 -24.95 19.01
C GLY A 324 18.04 -24.20 20.18
N ALA A 325 16.74 -23.88 20.13
CA ALA A 325 16.07 -23.17 21.22
C ALA A 325 15.81 -24.11 22.41
N VAL A 326 16.58 -23.95 23.50
CA VAL A 326 16.37 -24.67 24.76
C VAL A 326 15.08 -24.13 25.41
N VAL A 327 13.97 -24.87 25.23
CA VAL A 327 12.70 -24.61 25.93
C VAL A 327 12.70 -25.36 27.25
N PRO A 328 12.36 -24.72 28.39
CA PRO A 328 12.23 -25.43 29.66
C PRO A 328 11.11 -26.47 29.58
N ILE A 329 11.39 -27.73 29.95
CA ILE A 329 10.44 -28.86 29.94
C ILE A 329 9.17 -28.59 30.75
N SER A 330 9.22 -27.66 31.70
CA SER A 330 8.08 -27.25 32.53
C SER A 330 7.05 -26.35 31.83
N ARG A 331 7.30 -25.89 30.59
CA ARG A 331 6.31 -25.15 29.78
C ARG A 331 6.16 -25.80 28.41
N ALA A 332 5.12 -26.60 28.24
CA ALA A 332 4.67 -27.01 26.91
C ALA A 332 3.92 -25.83 26.26
N PRO A 333 4.38 -25.27 25.13
CA PRO A 333 3.59 -24.30 24.37
C PRO A 333 2.29 -24.97 23.88
N GLN A 334 1.18 -24.23 23.88
CA GLN A 334 -0.08 -24.75 23.35
C GLN A 334 0.03 -24.92 21.83
N ARG A 335 -0.45 -26.05 21.31
CA ARG A 335 -0.45 -26.29 19.87
C ARG A 335 -1.57 -25.48 19.23
N ALA A 336 -1.28 -24.78 18.15
CA ALA A 336 -2.29 -24.01 17.42
C ALA A 336 -3.48 -24.86 16.93
N ALA A 337 -3.30 -26.18 16.76
CA ALA A 337 -4.38 -27.12 16.42
C ALA A 337 -5.44 -27.26 17.52
N ASP A 338 -5.08 -27.05 18.79
CA ASP A 338 -6.02 -27.14 19.92
C ASP A 338 -6.96 -25.92 19.99
N LEU A 339 -6.61 -24.81 19.34
CA LEU A 339 -7.45 -23.60 19.24
C LEU A 339 -8.59 -23.71 18.21
N LEU A 340 -8.56 -24.72 17.34
CA LEU A 340 -9.59 -24.97 16.33
C LEU A 340 -10.81 -25.71 16.90
N ILE A 341 -10.72 -26.25 18.11
CA ILE A 341 -11.79 -27.01 18.75
C ILE A 341 -12.44 -26.11 19.80
N ALA A 342 -13.60 -25.52 19.48
CA ALA A 342 -14.40 -24.69 20.40
C ALA A 342 -15.14 -25.54 21.45
N ALA A 343 -14.42 -26.37 22.20
CA ALA A 343 -14.94 -27.11 23.34
C ALA A 343 -14.34 -26.55 24.65
N PRO A 344 -15.10 -26.47 25.76
CA PRO A 344 -14.52 -26.16 27.05
C PRO A 344 -13.54 -27.28 27.41
N GLN A 345 -12.25 -26.95 27.43
CA GLN A 345 -11.22 -27.86 27.94
C GLN A 345 -11.44 -28.07 29.45
N PRO A 346 -11.48 -29.32 29.93
CA PRO A 346 -11.42 -29.57 31.37
C PRO A 346 -10.09 -29.03 31.91
N ALA A 347 -10.11 -28.49 33.13
CA ALA A 347 -8.91 -28.03 33.80
C ALA A 347 -7.83 -29.12 33.75
N ALA A 348 -6.65 -28.77 33.26
CA ALA A 348 -5.52 -29.68 33.16
C ALA A 348 -4.94 -29.96 34.56
N ASP A 349 -5.55 -30.89 35.29
CA ASP A 349 -4.86 -31.60 36.37
C ASP A 349 -4.00 -32.70 35.75
N MET A 350 -2.87 -32.31 35.18
CA MET A 350 -1.85 -33.22 34.66
C MET A 350 -0.50 -32.86 35.26
N GLY A 351 -0.44 -32.87 36.59
CA GLY A 351 0.78 -32.98 37.36
C GLY A 351 0.67 -34.19 38.27
N PHE A 352 1.64 -35.10 38.21
CA PHE A 352 1.73 -36.19 39.18
C PHE A 352 2.20 -35.61 40.51
N SER A 353 1.55 -35.96 41.63
CA SER A 353 2.06 -35.57 42.94
C SER A 353 3.31 -36.40 43.27
N LEU A 354 4.22 -35.84 44.07
CA LEU A 354 5.42 -36.56 44.52
C LEU A 354 5.05 -37.88 45.22
N GLU A 355 3.92 -37.91 45.94
CA GLU A 355 3.38 -39.10 46.60
C GLU A 355 3.00 -40.21 45.59
N GLN A 356 2.47 -39.85 44.41
CA GLN A 356 2.15 -40.83 43.37
C GLN A 356 3.40 -41.47 42.75
N LEU A 357 4.52 -40.72 42.68
CA LEU A 357 5.79 -41.25 42.19
C LEU A 357 6.47 -42.18 43.21
N MET A 358 6.19 -42.01 44.50
CA MET A 358 6.70 -42.89 45.56
C MET A 358 5.93 -44.21 45.67
N ALA A 359 4.66 -44.25 45.22
CA ALA A 359 3.83 -45.45 45.22
C ALA A 359 3.86 -46.25 43.90
N ALA A 360 4.77 -45.92 42.98
CA ALA A 360 4.86 -46.59 41.69
C ALA A 360 5.30 -48.07 41.82
N PRO A 361 4.68 -49.00 41.06
CA PRO A 361 5.09 -50.41 41.04
C PRO A 361 6.56 -50.61 40.63
N ILE A 362 7.21 -51.64 41.17
CA ILE A 362 8.57 -52.03 40.78
C ILE A 362 8.65 -52.27 39.27
N GLY A 363 9.60 -51.61 38.60
CA GLY A 363 9.87 -51.77 37.17
C GLY A 363 9.33 -50.66 36.26
N ARG A 364 8.60 -49.67 36.79
CA ARG A 364 8.26 -48.45 36.05
C ARG A 364 9.44 -47.48 35.96
N ALA A 365 9.57 -46.82 34.80
CA ALA A 365 10.68 -45.91 34.49
C ALA A 365 10.69 -44.61 35.33
N ASP A 366 9.60 -44.31 36.03
CA ASP A 366 9.40 -43.10 36.84
C ASP A 366 9.28 -43.40 38.35
N ALA A 367 9.67 -44.60 38.79
CA ALA A 367 9.78 -44.93 40.21
C ALA A 367 11.08 -44.35 40.79
N PHE A 368 10.97 -43.29 41.60
CA PHE A 368 12.11 -42.62 42.22
C PHE A 368 12.39 -43.09 43.67
N GLY A 369 11.77 -44.18 44.12
CA GLY A 369 12.02 -44.87 45.40
C GLY A 369 12.18 -46.38 45.24
N VAL A 370 12.31 -47.13 46.34
CA VAL A 370 12.12 -48.60 46.34
C VAL A 370 10.64 -48.85 46.06
N GLY A 371 10.30 -49.05 44.78
CA GLY A 371 8.92 -49.23 44.32
C GLY A 371 8.18 -50.31 45.10
N ILE A 372 6.84 -50.22 45.13
CA ILE A 372 6.02 -51.16 45.88
C ILE A 372 5.85 -52.44 45.06
N ASN A 373 6.06 -53.61 45.67
CA ASN A 373 5.69 -54.89 45.07
C ASN A 373 4.20 -55.17 45.35
N PRO A 374 3.32 -55.10 44.35
CA PRO A 374 1.88 -55.29 44.57
C PRO A 374 1.51 -56.71 45.02
N SER A 375 2.41 -57.69 44.90
CA SER A 375 2.20 -59.06 45.36
C SER A 375 2.66 -59.34 46.80
N GLU A 376 3.31 -58.39 47.48
CA GLU A 376 3.65 -58.51 48.91
C GLU A 376 2.58 -57.89 49.83
N THR A 377 1.72 -57.01 49.31
CA THR A 377 0.68 -56.32 50.10
C THR A 377 -0.59 -57.15 50.33
N GLU A 378 -0.74 -58.32 49.69
CA GLU A 378 -1.89 -59.20 49.88
C GLU A 378 -1.71 -60.24 51.01
N ASN A 379 -0.54 -60.33 51.66
CA ASN A 379 -0.21 -61.41 52.61
C ASN A 379 0.04 -61.02 54.07
N GLU A 380 -0.33 -59.80 54.51
CA GLU A 380 -0.33 -59.44 55.95
C GLU A 380 -1.75 -59.42 56.56
N GLY A 381 -2.64 -60.29 56.05
CA GLY A 381 -4.06 -60.28 56.43
C GLY A 381 -4.66 -61.55 57.00
N GLN A 382 -4.01 -62.73 56.95
CA GLN A 382 -4.55 -63.99 57.50
C GLN A 382 -3.44 -64.97 57.91
N GLU A 383 -3.31 -65.18 59.23
CA GLU A 383 -2.58 -66.22 60.00
C GLU A 383 -1.06 -66.40 59.87
#